data_AF-A0A8J3LA55-F1
#
_entry.id   AF-A0A8J3LA55-F1
#
_cell.length_a   1.000
_cell.length_b   1.000
_cell.length_c   1.000
_cell.angle_alpha   90.00
_cell.angle_beta   90.00
_cell.angle_gamma   90.00
#
_symmetry.space_group_name_H-M   'P 1'
#
loop_
_entity.id
_entity.type
_entity.pdbx_description
1 polymer ?
#
loop_
_entity_poly.entity_id
_entity_poly.type
_entity_poly.pdbx_seq_one_letter_code
_entity_poly.pdbx_strand_id
1 'polypeptide(L)'
;MPVQAIASAPADEPGAAWLTTEHPLAGVAARNCAGHVHIDPADLVGEVACGSAWAKALTDDLLFALECGLPLEIEPDPFYVDEVAVRRAVRAEELNLRGERLELTELERAEVKRRLAAIRTRRNRPYRFVCSRAAAVRRAER
;
A
#
# COMPACT_ATOMS: atom_id res chain seq x y z
N MET A 1 -28.25 -19.25 29.79
CA MET A 1 -26.96 -18.76 29.27
C MET A 1 -27.22 -17.42 28.62
N PRO A 2 -26.81 -16.28 29.21
CA PRO A 2 -27.05 -14.98 28.59
C PRO A 2 -26.13 -14.83 27.37
N VAL A 3 -26.73 -14.51 26.23
CA VAL A 3 -26.06 -14.14 24.99
C VAL A 3 -25.38 -12.80 25.25
N GLN A 4 -24.05 -12.78 25.28
CA GLN A 4 -23.31 -11.52 25.33
C GLN A 4 -23.49 -10.82 23.98
N ALA A 5 -24.19 -9.68 24.01
CA ALA A 5 -24.22 -8.74 22.91
C ALA A 5 -22.79 -8.24 22.68
N ILE A 6 -22.21 -8.58 21.53
CA ILE A 6 -21.00 -7.93 21.05
C ILE A 6 -21.41 -6.47 20.83
N ALA A 7 -20.95 -5.58 21.70
CA ALA A 7 -21.09 -4.16 21.51
C ALA A 7 -20.42 -3.80 20.17
N SER A 8 -21.21 -3.41 19.18
CA SER A 8 -20.70 -2.80 17.95
C SER A 8 -19.82 -1.64 18.36
N ALA A 9 -18.54 -1.72 17.99
CA ALA A 9 -17.64 -0.59 18.07
C ALA A 9 -18.28 0.61 17.34
N PRO A 10 -18.11 1.86 17.82
CA PRO A 10 -18.55 3.02 17.07
C PRO A 10 -17.90 2.95 15.69
N ALA A 11 -18.73 2.95 14.65
CA ALA A 11 -18.31 3.14 13.28
C ALA A 11 -17.81 4.59 13.13
N ASP A 12 -16.59 4.87 13.61
CA ASP A 12 -15.76 5.85 12.94
C ASP A 12 -15.54 5.26 11.55
N GLU A 13 -16.44 5.51 10.58
CA GLU A 13 -16.36 4.90 9.26
C GLU A 13 -15.03 5.30 8.60
N PRO A 14 -14.00 4.41 8.57
CA PRO A 14 -12.79 4.69 7.85
C PRO A 14 -12.98 4.23 6.41
N GLY A 15 -14.19 3.87 5.97
CA GLY A 15 -14.46 3.10 4.76
C GLY A 15 -14.39 3.91 3.46
N ALA A 16 -14.78 5.18 3.48
CA ALA A 16 -14.88 5.98 2.24
C ALA A 16 -13.64 6.85 1.99
N ALA A 17 -12.90 7.25 3.03
CA ALA A 17 -11.82 8.23 2.91
C ALA A 17 -10.57 7.74 2.14
N TRP A 18 -10.42 6.44 1.93
CA TRP A 18 -9.28 5.82 1.22
C TRP A 18 -9.66 5.27 -0.15
N LEU A 19 -10.96 5.15 -0.47
CA LEU A 19 -11.46 4.65 -1.74
C LEU A 19 -11.58 5.77 -2.77
N THR A 20 -10.48 6.48 -2.99
CA THR A 20 -10.37 7.60 -3.94
C THR A 20 -9.67 7.15 -5.22
N THR A 21 -9.48 8.07 -6.16
CA THR A 21 -8.68 7.86 -7.38
C THR A 21 -7.23 7.49 -7.11
N GLU A 22 -6.70 7.79 -5.92
CA GLU A 22 -5.32 7.46 -5.52
C GLU A 22 -5.19 6.01 -5.00
N HIS A 23 -6.30 5.32 -4.77
CA HIS A 23 -6.28 3.95 -4.28
C HIS A 23 -5.65 3.03 -5.34
N PRO A 24 -4.73 2.09 -4.97
CA PRO A 24 -4.08 1.19 -5.92
C PRO A 24 -5.06 0.37 -6.78
N LEU A 25 -6.23 0.04 -6.23
CA LEU A 25 -7.29 -0.71 -6.91
C LEU A 25 -8.34 0.17 -7.62
N ALA A 26 -8.20 1.50 -7.64
CA ALA A 26 -9.18 2.40 -8.26
C ALA A 26 -9.46 2.03 -9.73
N GLY A 27 -8.42 1.76 -10.51
CA GLY A 27 -8.57 1.34 -11.90
C GLY A 27 -9.27 -0.02 -12.07
N VAL A 28 -9.11 -0.93 -11.10
CA VAL A 28 -9.80 -2.23 -11.10
C VAL A 28 -11.28 -2.04 -10.76
N ALA A 29 -11.58 -1.25 -9.73
CA ALA A 29 -12.94 -0.93 -9.33
C ALA A 29 -13.71 -0.22 -10.45
N ALA A 30 -13.10 0.77 -11.12
CA ALA A 30 -13.71 1.46 -12.26
C ALA A 30 -14.04 0.48 -13.41
N ARG A 31 -13.16 -0.47 -13.72
CA ARG A 31 -13.43 -1.50 -14.75
C ARG A 31 -14.58 -2.43 -14.35
N ASN A 32 -14.64 -2.84 -13.08
CA ASN A 32 -15.76 -3.61 -12.57
C ASN A 32 -17.08 -2.81 -12.64
N CYS A 33 -17.01 -1.50 -12.47
CA CYS A 33 -18.15 -0.60 -12.48
C CYS A 33 -18.65 -0.25 -13.90
N ALA A 34 -17.82 -0.42 -14.94
CA ALA A 34 -18.13 0.05 -16.30
C ALA A 34 -19.39 -0.59 -16.92
N GLY A 35 -19.83 -1.75 -16.41
CA GLY A 35 -21.07 -2.41 -16.84
C GLY A 35 -22.30 -2.11 -15.97
N HIS A 36 -22.16 -1.29 -14.93
CA HIS A 36 -23.24 -0.95 -14.01
C HIS A 36 -24.00 0.29 -14.49
N VAL A 37 -25.30 0.33 -14.19
CA VAL A 37 -26.14 1.52 -14.41
C VAL A 37 -26.24 2.29 -13.10
N HIS A 38 -25.88 3.57 -13.15
CA HIS A 38 -25.99 4.50 -12.03
C HIS A 38 -27.00 5.58 -12.36
N ILE A 39 -27.97 5.79 -11.47
CA ILE A 39 -28.99 6.83 -11.64
C ILE A 39 -28.50 8.13 -10.99
N ASP A 40 -27.77 8.03 -9.88
CA ASP A 40 -27.20 9.17 -9.17
C ASP A 40 -25.65 9.08 -9.18
N PRO A 41 -24.93 10.13 -9.60
CA PRO A 41 -23.48 10.20 -9.43
C PRO A 41 -23.00 10.01 -7.97
N ALA A 42 -23.86 10.30 -6.98
CA ALA A 42 -23.57 10.06 -5.56
C ALA A 42 -23.42 8.56 -5.22
N ASP A 43 -23.87 7.65 -6.09
CA ASP A 43 -23.66 6.20 -5.93
C ASP A 43 -22.18 5.80 -6.09
N LEU A 44 -21.34 6.70 -6.63
CA LEU A 44 -19.92 6.47 -6.84
C LEU A 44 -19.11 6.89 -5.60
N VAL A 45 -18.45 5.92 -5.00
CA VAL A 45 -17.51 6.16 -3.90
C VAL A 45 -16.20 6.69 -4.48
N GLY A 46 -15.78 7.85 -3.97
CA GLY A 46 -14.57 8.56 -4.38
C GLY A 46 -14.55 8.98 -5.84
N GLU A 47 -15.73 9.12 -6.47
CA GLU A 47 -15.91 9.42 -7.90
C GLU A 47 -15.32 8.35 -8.85
N VAL A 48 -15.02 7.15 -8.35
CA VAL A 48 -14.39 6.06 -9.13
C VAL A 48 -15.39 4.98 -9.52
N ALA A 49 -16.10 4.43 -8.53
CA ALA A 49 -16.92 3.23 -8.70
C ALA A 49 -17.96 3.12 -7.60
N CYS A 50 -19.05 2.40 -7.86
CA CYS A 50 -20.03 2.08 -6.82
C CYS A 50 -19.46 1.14 -5.75
N GLY A 51 -20.09 1.13 -4.58
CA GLY A 51 -19.63 0.33 -3.43
C GLY A 51 -19.51 -1.17 -3.71
N SER A 52 -20.37 -1.75 -4.57
CA SER A 52 -20.28 -3.17 -4.94
C SER A 52 -19.08 -3.48 -5.82
N ALA A 53 -18.72 -2.58 -6.75
CA ALA A 53 -17.55 -2.73 -7.60
C ALA A 53 -16.24 -2.59 -6.81
N TRP A 54 -16.22 -1.69 -5.81
CA TRP A 54 -15.13 -1.59 -4.83
C TRP A 54 -15.00 -2.84 -3.98
N ALA A 55 -16.10 -3.33 -3.39
CA ALA A 55 -16.11 -4.54 -2.58
C ALA A 55 -15.59 -5.75 -3.38
N LYS A 56 -16.00 -5.87 -4.65
CA LYS A 56 -15.47 -6.90 -5.54
C LYS A 56 -13.97 -6.76 -5.76
N ALA A 57 -13.47 -5.57 -6.10
CA ALA A 57 -12.04 -5.36 -6.34
C ALA A 57 -11.19 -5.71 -5.12
N LEU A 58 -11.62 -5.31 -3.93
CA LEU A 58 -10.94 -5.63 -2.67
C LEU A 58 -11.00 -7.11 -2.33
N THR A 59 -12.14 -7.76 -2.58
CA THR A 59 -12.29 -9.21 -2.33
C THR A 59 -11.42 -10.02 -3.28
N ASP A 60 -11.40 -9.67 -4.57
CA ASP A 60 -10.57 -10.36 -5.56
C ASP A 60 -9.07 -10.21 -5.22
N ASP A 61 -8.62 -9.03 -4.77
CA ASP A 61 -7.25 -8.78 -4.32
C ASP A 61 -6.89 -9.59 -3.06
N LEU A 62 -7.79 -9.63 -2.07
CA LEU A 62 -7.61 -10.43 -0.87
C LEU A 62 -7.54 -11.94 -1.20
N LEU A 63 -8.44 -12.44 -2.04
CA LEU A 63 -8.44 -13.85 -2.45
C LEU A 63 -7.15 -14.20 -3.19
N PHE A 64 -6.70 -13.34 -4.09
CA PHE A 64 -5.42 -13.52 -4.79
C PHE A 64 -4.25 -13.57 -3.80
N ALA A 65 -4.21 -12.68 -2.81
CA ALA A 65 -3.19 -12.68 -1.77
C ALA A 65 -3.19 -14.00 -0.97
N LEU A 66 -4.36 -14.50 -0.59
CA LEU A 66 -4.50 -15.78 0.12
C LEU A 66 -4.07 -16.97 -0.74
N GLU A 67 -4.51 -17.04 -2.00
CA GLU A 67 -4.17 -18.11 -2.95
C GLU A 67 -2.66 -18.18 -3.20
N CYS A 68 -2.00 -17.02 -3.28
CA CYS A 68 -0.57 -16.92 -3.50
C CYS A 68 0.25 -17.01 -2.19
N GLY A 69 -0.39 -17.19 -1.03
CA GLY A 69 0.28 -17.23 0.27
C GLY A 69 1.05 -15.96 0.61
N LEU A 70 0.59 -14.80 0.11
CA LEU A 70 1.18 -13.50 0.39
C LEU A 70 0.84 -13.07 1.82
N PRO A 71 1.75 -12.33 2.50
CA PRO A 71 1.46 -11.77 3.80
C PRO A 71 0.36 -10.70 3.68
N LEU A 72 -0.69 -10.82 4.50
CA LEU A 72 -1.78 -9.82 4.59
C LEU A 72 -1.32 -8.52 5.25
N GLU A 73 -0.34 -8.61 6.14
CA GLU A 73 0.33 -7.47 6.75
C GLU A 73 1.74 -7.37 6.18
N ILE A 74 1.96 -6.34 5.36
CA ILE A 74 3.29 -6.00 4.86
C ILE A 74 3.87 -4.97 5.83
N GLU A 75 4.93 -5.33 6.55
CA GLU A 75 5.76 -4.31 7.20
C GLU A 75 6.45 -3.50 6.10
N PRO A 76 6.24 -2.17 6.01
CA PRO A 76 6.94 -1.35 5.03
C PRO A 76 8.45 -1.49 5.26
N ASP A 77 9.17 -2.00 4.26
CA ASP A 77 10.62 -2.07 4.34
C ASP A 77 11.18 -0.65 4.15
N PRO A 78 11.75 -0.03 5.20
CA PRO A 78 12.27 1.33 5.11
C PRO A 78 13.51 1.42 4.21
N PHE A 79 14.08 0.28 3.80
CA PHE A 79 15.21 0.18 2.88
C PHE A 79 14.79 -0.20 1.45
N TYR A 80 13.51 -0.47 1.22
CA TYR A 80 13.01 -0.72 -0.13
C TYR A 80 13.11 0.57 -0.95
N VAL A 81 13.96 0.53 -1.98
CA VAL A 81 14.13 1.63 -2.93
C VAL A 81 13.22 1.36 -4.12
N ASP A 82 12.23 2.21 -4.29
CA ASP A 82 11.29 2.16 -5.42
C ASP A 82 12.04 2.27 -6.76
N GLU A 83 11.73 1.43 -7.75
CA GLU A 83 12.38 1.45 -9.08
C GLU A 83 12.19 2.77 -9.83
N VAL A 84 11.08 3.47 -9.62
CA VAL A 84 10.84 4.84 -10.09
C VAL A 84 11.78 5.81 -9.37
N ALA A 85 11.99 5.64 -8.07
CA ALA A 85 12.97 6.44 -7.33
C ALA A 85 14.41 6.19 -7.84
N VAL A 86 14.78 4.93 -8.15
CA VAL A 86 16.06 4.60 -8.78
C VAL A 86 16.18 5.27 -10.15
N ARG A 87 15.17 5.11 -11.03
CA ARG A 87 15.17 5.74 -12.36
C ARG A 87 15.26 7.26 -12.28
N ARG A 88 14.57 7.89 -11.34
CA ARG A 88 14.64 9.35 -11.09
C ARG A 88 16.03 9.76 -10.60
N ALA A 89 16.65 8.99 -9.70
CA ALA A 89 18.00 9.27 -9.21
C ALA A 89 19.06 9.16 -10.33
N VAL A 90 18.99 8.10 -11.15
CA VAL A 90 19.87 7.94 -12.32
C VAL A 90 19.70 9.10 -13.30
N ARG A 91 18.45 9.48 -13.62
CA ARG A 91 18.17 10.63 -14.47
C ARG A 91 18.65 11.95 -13.86
N ALA A 92 18.54 12.11 -12.55
CA ALA A 92 19.04 13.29 -11.84
C ALA A 92 20.57 13.38 -11.89
N GLU A 93 21.27 12.26 -11.81
CA GLU A 93 22.71 12.18 -11.99
C GLU A 93 23.12 12.56 -13.43
N GLU A 94 22.41 12.05 -14.44
CA GLU A 94 22.60 12.44 -15.84
C GLU A 94 22.38 13.94 -16.08
N LEU A 95 21.34 14.52 -15.47
CA LEU A 95 21.07 15.97 -15.53
C LEU A 95 22.18 16.77 -14.83
N ASN A 96 22.62 16.33 -13.65
CA ASN A 96 23.72 16.98 -12.93
C ASN A 96 25.03 16.94 -13.75
N LEU A 97 25.32 15.83 -14.44
CA LEU A 97 26.47 15.72 -15.34
C LEU A 97 26.38 16.68 -16.53
N ARG A 98 25.16 17.09 -16.91
CA ARG A 98 24.88 18.11 -17.95
C ARG A 98 24.81 19.53 -17.38
N GLY A 99 25.03 19.71 -16.07
CA GLY A 99 24.95 21.01 -15.39
C GLY A 99 23.54 21.43 -14.97
N GLU A 100 22.54 20.58 -15.16
CA GLU A 100 21.15 20.81 -14.74
C GLU A 100 20.92 20.18 -13.36
N ARG A 101 20.73 21.01 -12.33
CA ARG A 101 20.60 20.51 -10.96
C ARG A 101 19.17 20.04 -10.68
N LEU A 102 19.01 18.80 -10.22
CA LEU A 102 17.70 18.32 -9.76
C LEU A 102 17.38 18.93 -8.38
N GLU A 103 16.42 19.85 -8.35
CA GLU A 103 15.92 20.42 -7.10
C GLU A 103 14.77 19.57 -6.56
N LEU A 104 14.92 19.07 -5.33
CA LEU A 104 13.81 18.43 -4.62
C LEU A 104 12.79 19.49 -4.21
N THR A 105 11.51 19.21 -4.45
CA THR A 105 10.38 19.98 -3.93
C THR A 105 10.34 19.92 -2.40
N GLU A 106 9.63 20.85 -1.76
CA GLU A 106 9.52 20.87 -0.28
C GLU A 106 8.90 19.60 0.29
N LEU A 107 7.90 19.04 -0.39
CA LEU A 107 7.25 17.78 -0.02
C LEU A 107 8.23 16.60 -0.09
N GLU A 108 9.03 16.52 -1.16
CA GLU A 108 10.06 15.49 -1.30
C GLU A 108 11.14 15.60 -0.21
N ARG A 109 11.55 16.83 0.14
CA ARG A 109 12.51 17.05 1.24
C ARG A 109 11.95 16.61 2.59
N ALA A 110 10.67 16.88 2.86
CA ALA A 110 10.01 16.45 4.09
C ALA A 110 9.95 14.92 4.18
N GLU A 111 9.61 14.26 3.06
CA GLU A 111 9.56 12.80 2.99
C GLU A 111 10.93 12.16 3.19
N VAL A 112 11.97 12.69 2.55
CA VAL A 112 13.35 12.24 2.73
C VAL A 112 13.79 12.35 4.19
N LYS A 113 13.49 13.48 4.86
CA LYS A 113 13.79 13.66 6.29
C LYS A 113 13.07 12.62 7.16
N ARG A 114 11.79 12.36 6.91
CA ARG A 114 11.00 11.34 7.63
C ARG A 114 11.61 9.94 7.48
N ARG A 115 11.95 9.54 6.26
CA ARG A 115 12.57 8.22 5.98
C ARG A 115 13.95 8.09 6.60
N LEU A 116 14.80 9.12 6.49
CA LEU A 116 16.12 9.12 7.12
C LEU A 116 16.04 9.03 8.65
N ALA A 117 15.06 9.67 9.27
CA ALA A 117 14.80 9.54 10.71
C ALA A 117 14.39 8.11 11.09
N ALA A 118 13.52 7.47 10.32
CA ALA A 118 13.10 6.08 10.52
C ALA A 118 14.26 5.07 10.35
N ILE A 119 15.16 5.32 9.39
CA ILE A 119 16.37 4.50 9.20
C ILE A 119 17.32 4.64 10.40
N ARG A 120 17.54 5.86 10.90
CA ARG A 120 18.42 6.11 12.05
C ARG A 120 17.91 5.45 13.33
N THR A 121 16.62 5.50 13.60
CA THR A 121 16.03 4.86 14.79
C THR A 121 16.11 3.34 14.72
N ARG A 122 16.00 2.72 13.54
CA ARG A 122 16.10 1.27 13.36
C ARG A 122 17.54 0.74 13.33
N ARG A 123 18.53 1.48 12.80
CA ARG A 123 19.95 1.09 12.84
C ARG A 123 20.52 0.97 14.26
N ASN A 124 19.97 1.72 15.22
CA ASN A 124 20.35 1.63 16.63
C ASN A 124 19.65 0.50 17.40
N ARG A 125 18.82 -0.31 16.74
CA ARG A 125 18.16 -1.47 17.34
C ARG A 125 19.01 -2.71 17.01
N PRO A 126 19.45 -3.52 18.01
CA PRO A 126 20.17 -4.74 17.73
C PRO A 126 19.29 -5.65 16.86
N TYR A 127 19.76 -5.91 15.65
CA TYR A 127 19.08 -6.73 14.64
C TYR A 127 19.03 -8.18 15.15
N ARG A 128 17.98 -8.55 15.88
CA ARG A 128 17.64 -9.97 16.09
C ARG A 128 17.02 -10.46 14.80
N PHE A 129 17.84 -11.06 13.93
CA PHE A 129 17.34 -11.92 12.86
C PHE A 129 16.51 -13.04 13.52
N VAL A 130 15.19 -12.88 13.51
CA VAL A 130 14.31 -14.04 13.61
C VAL A 130 14.27 -14.62 12.20
N CYS A 131 15.33 -15.35 11.85
CA CYS A 131 15.28 -16.30 10.75
C CYS A 131 14.20 -17.31 11.16
N SER A 132 12.98 -17.11 10.67
CA SER A 132 11.86 -17.95 10.99
C SER A 132 12.21 -19.38 10.61
N ARG A 133 11.99 -20.29 11.55
CA ARG A 133 12.15 -21.74 11.43
C ARG A 133 11.64 -22.29 10.07
N ALA A 134 10.65 -21.63 9.46
CA ALA A 134 10.07 -21.93 8.15
C ALA A 134 11.04 -21.84 6.95
N ALA A 135 12.08 -21.01 6.99
CA ALA A 135 13.11 -20.97 5.95
C ALA A 135 14.10 -22.15 6.05
N ALA A 136 14.31 -22.66 7.27
CA ALA A 136 15.18 -23.81 7.51
C ALA A 136 14.50 -25.13 7.12
N VAL A 137 13.19 -25.28 7.36
CA VAL A 137 12.44 -26.50 6.98
C VAL A 137 12.45 -26.72 5.46
N ARG A 138 12.30 -25.67 4.64
CA ARG A 138 12.29 -25.79 3.17
C ARG A 138 13.61 -26.22 2.53
N ARG A 139 14.73 -26.17 3.25
CA ARG A 139 16.03 -26.71 2.78
C ARG A 139 16.27 -28.15 3.20
N ALA A 140 15.55 -28.66 4.19
CA ALA A 140 15.69 -30.05 4.65
C ALA A 140 14.90 -31.05 3.79
N GLU A 141 13.95 -30.57 2.99
CA GLU A 141 13.07 -31.37 2.13
C GLU A 141 13.51 -31.41 0.66
N ARG A 142 14.75 -30.97 0.35
CA ARG A 142 15.33 -30.95 -1.00
C ARG A 142 16.62 -31.76 -1.04
#